data_AF-A0A2K6KUQ0-F1
#
_entry.id   AF-A0A2K6KUQ0-F1
#
_cell.length_a   1.000
_cell.length_b   1.000
_cell.length_c   1.000
_cell.angle_alpha   90.00
_cell.angle_beta   90.00
_cell.angle_gamma   90.00
#
_symmetry.space_group_name_H-M   'P 1'
#
loop_
_entity.id
_entity.type
_entity.pdbx_description
1 polymer ?
#
loop_
_entity_poly.entity_id
_entity_poly.type
_entity_poly.pdbx_seq_one_letter_code
_entity_poly.pdbx_strand_id
1 'polypeptide(L)' 'WVEQDPKEILHSVYECIEKTCEKLGQLNIDISNIKAIGVSNQRETTVVWDRITGEPLYNAV' A
#
# COMPACT_ATOMS: atom_id res chain seq x y z
N TRP A 1 14.78 10.99 15.01
CA TRP A 1 13.35 10.68 14.85
C TRP A 1 13.13 10.38 13.38
N VAL A 2 12.35 9.36 13.06
CA VAL A 2 12.04 8.95 11.68
C VAL A 2 10.54 9.09 11.52
N GLU A 3 10.10 9.88 10.55
CA GLU A 3 8.69 10.06 10.21
C GLU A 3 8.49 9.70 8.74
N GLN A 4 7.31 9.22 8.38
CA GLN A 4 6.96 8.85 7.00
C GLN A 4 5.58 9.41 6.64
N ASP A 5 5.41 9.93 5.43
CA ASP A 5 4.09 10.36 4.95
C ASP A 5 3.21 9.12 4.67
N PRO A 6 2.05 8.95 5.33
CA PRO A 6 1.16 7.82 5.10
C PRO A 6 0.67 7.70 3.65
N LYS A 7 0.53 8.82 2.93
CA LYS A 7 0.14 8.81 1.52
C LYS A 7 1.26 8.32 0.62
N GLU A 8 2.51 8.62 0.95
CA GLU A 8 3.67 8.12 0.20
C GLU A 8 3.83 6.60 0.37
N ILE A 9 3.62 6.10 1.59
CA ILE A 9 3.57 4.65 1.85
C ILE A 9 2.49 3.99 0.99
N LEU A 10 1.27 4.55 1.00
CA LEU A 10 0.15 4.01 0.24
C LEU A 10 0.37 4.09 -1.28
N HIS A 11 0.92 5.20 -1.77
CA HIS A 11 1.27 5.38 -3.18
C HIS A 11 2.28 4.33 -3.65
N SER A 12 3.32 4.09 -2.85
CA SER A 12 4.34 3.07 -3.13
C SER A 12 3.74 1.66 -3.23
N VAL A 13 2.74 1.35 -2.41
CA VAL A 13 2.01 0.07 -2.48
C VAL A 13 1.20 -0.03 -3.77
N TYR A 14 0.48 1.01 -4.17
CA TYR A 14 -0.28 1.03 -5.43
C TYR A 14 0.62 0.86 -6.64
N GLU A 15 1.74 1.58 -6.70
CA GLU A 15 2.72 1.47 -7.78
C GLU A 15 3.29 0.04 -7.89
N CYS A 16 3.56 -0.60 -6.75
CA CYS A 16 4.02 -1.98 -6.72
C CYS A 16 2.96 -2.96 -7.27
N ILE A 17 1.69 -2.76 -6.90
CA ILE A 17 0.57 -3.56 -7.41
C ILE A 17 0.43 -3.38 -8.92
N GLU A 18 0.41 -2.14 -9.41
CA GLU A 18 0.27 -1.83 -10.84
C GLU A 18 1.37 -2.49 -11.67
N LYS A 19 2.64 -2.28 -11.29
CA LYS A 19 3.79 -2.91 -11.94
C LYS A 19 3.75 -4.43 -11.91
N THR A 20 3.20 -5.01 -10.84
CA THR A 20 3.04 -6.47 -10.73
C THR A 20 1.96 -6.96 -11.69
N CYS A 21 0.82 -6.28 -11.77
CA CYS A 21 -0.25 -6.60 -12.72
C CYS A 21 0.23 -6.52 -14.18
N GLU A 22 1.00 -5.50 -14.54
CA GLU A 22 1.61 -5.39 -15.88
C GLU A 22 2.50 -6.59 -16.20
N LYS A 23 3.37 -6.98 -15.27
CA LYS A 23 4.26 -8.15 -15.43
C LYS A 23 3.50 -9.46 -15.54
N LEU A 24 2.42 -9.64 -14.78
CA LEU A 24 1.56 -10.82 -14.89
C LEU A 24 0.91 -10.90 -16.28
N GLY A 25 0.44 -9.77 -16.81
CA GLY A 25 -0.08 -9.68 -18.18
C GLY A 25 0.95 -10.09 -19.23
N GLN A 26 2.20 -9.65 -19.09
CA GLN A 26 3.31 -10.05 -19.98
C GLN A 26 3.62 -11.55 -19.92
N LEU A 27 3.34 -12.20 -18.79
CA LEU A 27 3.49 -13.64 -18.58
C LEU A 27 2.23 -14.45 -18.94
N ASN A 28 1.19 -13.79 -19.51
CA ASN A 28 -0.13 -14.39 -19.76
C ASN A 28 -0.79 -15.00 -18.51
N ILE A 29 -0.50 -14.46 -17.32
CA ILE A 29 -1.14 -14.86 -16.07
C ILE A 29 -2.31 -13.91 -15.82
N ASP A 30 -3.53 -14.45 -15.82
CA ASP A 30 -4.73 -13.69 -15.48
C ASP A 30 -4.72 -13.33 -13.98
N ILE A 31 -4.92 -12.06 -13.67
CA ILE A 31 -5.03 -11.49 -12.32
C ILE A 31 -6.19 -12.15 -11.57
N SER A 32 -7.24 -12.61 -12.27
CA SER A 32 -8.37 -13.34 -11.67
C SER A 32 -7.97 -14.67 -10.99
N ASN A 33 -6.77 -15.18 -11.28
CA ASN A 33 -6.22 -16.36 -10.62
C ASN A 33 -5.70 -16.09 -9.20
N ILE A 34 -5.48 -14.82 -8.83
CA ILE A 34 -5.05 -14.45 -7.47
C ILE A 34 -6.20 -14.66 -6.51
N LYS A 35 -6.07 -15.64 -5.61
CA LYS A 35 -7.14 -16.00 -4.66
C LYS A 35 -7.15 -15.14 -3.39
N ALA A 36 -6.01 -14.57 -3.02
CA ALA A 36 -5.87 -13.78 -1.81
C ALA A 36 -4.69 -12.83 -1.92
N ILE A 37 -4.70 -11.78 -1.08
CA ILE A 37 -3.59 -10.85 -0.90
C ILE A 37 -3.17 -10.90 0.56
N GLY A 38 -1.88 -11.14 0.80
CA GLY A 38 -1.29 -11.03 2.12
C GLY A 38 -0.74 -9.62 2.33
N VAL A 39 -0.95 -9.06 3.51
CA VAL A 39 -0.35 -7.79 3.93
C VAL A 39 0.62 -8.06 5.07
N SER A 40 1.84 -7.56 4.93
CA SER A 40 2.84 -7.56 5.99
C SER A 40 3.45 -6.16 6.05
N ASN A 41 3.64 -5.64 7.25
CA ASN A 41 4.08 -4.27 7.48
C ASN A 41 5.21 -4.20 8.50
N GLN A 42 5.96 -3.10 8.46
CA GLN A 42 6.82 -2.74 9.58
C GLN A 42 5.96 -2.58 10.84
N ARG A 43 6.40 -3.19 11.93
CA ARG A 43 5.66 -3.12 13.20
C ARG A 43 5.93 -1.78 13.88
N GLU A 44 5.16 -1.49 14.93
CA GLU A 44 5.25 -0.30 15.78
C GLU A 44 4.90 1.06 15.12
N THR A 45 5.10 1.23 13.81
CA THR A 45 4.73 2.47 13.10
C THR A 45 3.23 2.77 13.24
N THR A 46 2.91 3.96 13.74
CA THR A 46 1.54 4.38 14.05
C THR A 46 1.10 5.51 13.14
N VAL A 47 -0.10 5.38 12.56
CA VAL A 47 -0.75 6.39 11.72
C VAL A 47 -2.00 6.91 12.42
N VAL A 48 -2.22 8.22 12.38
CA VAL A 48 -3.44 8.86 12.88
C VAL A 48 -4.15 9.54 11.71
N TRP A 49 -5.45 9.29 11.56
CA TRP A 49 -6.26 9.80 10.46
C TRP A 49 -7.64 10.28 10.92
N ASP A 50 -8.26 11.13 10.12
CA ASP A 50 -9.63 11.59 10.32
C ASP A 50 -10.62 10.52 9.83
N ARG A 51 -11.58 10.15 10.68
CA ARG A 51 -12.54 9.08 10.38
C ARG A 51 -13.52 9.44 9.25
N ILE A 52 -13.84 10.71 9.07
CA ILE A 52 -14.83 11.19 8.09
C ILE A 52 -14.16 11.36 6.74
N THR A 53 -12.99 12.00 6.69
CA THR A 53 -12.30 12.28 5.41
C THR A 53 -11.39 11.14 4.97
N GLY A 54 -10.90 10.32 5.90
CA GLY A 54 -9.86 9.32 5.65
C GLY A 54 -8.45 9.90 5.53
N GLU A 55 -8.29 11.21 5.70
CA GLU A 55 -7.02 11.90 5.51
C GLU A 55 -6.10 11.75 6.73
N PRO A 56 -4.78 11.58 6.53
CA PRO A 56 -3.83 11.54 7.62
C PRO A 56 -3.77 12.90 8.34
N LEU A 57 -3.81 12.87 9.67
CA LEU A 57 -3.71 14.05 10.52
C LEU A 57 -2.26 14.43 10.81
N TYR A 58 -1.35 13.45 10.78
CA TYR A 58 0.10 13.62 10.97
C TYR A 58 0.87 12.53 10.22
N ASN A 59 2.18 12.73 10.07
CA ASN A 59 3.07 11.70 9.55
C ASN A 59 3.07 10.46 10.44
N ALA A 60 3.32 9.30 9.85
CA ALA A 60 3.52 8.07 10.59
C ALA A 60 4.84 8.14 11.39
N VAL A 61 4.81 7.62 12.62
CA VAL A 61 5.97 7.52 13.53
C VAL A 61 6.19 6.06 13.90
#